data_AF-A0A9D6UZH9-F1
#
_entry.id   AF-A0A9D6UZH9-F1
#
_cell.length_a   1.000
_cell.length_b   1.000
_cell.length_c   1.000
_cell.angle_alpha   90.00
_cell.angle_beta   90.00
_cell.angle_gamma   90.00
#
_symmetry.space_group_name_H-M   'P 1'
#
loop_
_entity.id
_entity.type
_entity.pdbx_description
1 polymer ?
#
loop_
_entity_poly.entity_id
_entity_poly.type
_entity_poly.pdbx_seq_one_letter_code
_entity_poly.pdbx_strand_id
1 'polypeptide(L)'
;MARKTVLFGREIFIHAVIESFGKLDPRHMLRNPVMFVTETGAVITTVAAATLPQGESLSLTVQVAVWLWFTVLFANFAEALAEGRGKAQANALRRSRATIMAHLLVQDGLF
;
A
#
# COMPACT_ATOMS: atom_id res chain seq x y z
N MET A 1 -21.90 11.25 -19.86
CA MET A 1 -20.90 11.96 -19.02
C MET A 1 -20.50 11.13 -17.78
N ALA A 2 -20.12 9.85 -17.92
CA ALA A 2 -20.04 8.91 -16.77
C ALA A 2 -18.91 7.85 -16.83
N ARG A 3 -17.72 8.16 -17.37
CA ARG A 3 -16.63 7.16 -17.53
C ARG A 3 -15.32 7.47 -16.79
N LYS A 4 -15.16 8.66 -16.19
CA LYS A 4 -13.86 9.13 -15.67
C LYS A 4 -13.54 8.67 -14.24
N THR A 5 -14.55 8.31 -13.43
CA THR A 5 -14.38 7.91 -12.02
C THR A 5 -13.87 6.47 -11.84
N VAL A 6 -14.27 5.55 -12.72
CA VAL A 6 -13.90 4.13 -12.62
C VAL A 6 -12.43 3.88 -13.01
N LEU A 7 -11.91 4.68 -13.97
CA LEU A 7 -10.51 4.60 -14.41
C LEU A 7 -9.53 5.01 -13.31
N PHE A 8 -9.84 6.07 -12.55
CA PHE A 8 -9.00 6.54 -11.45
C PHE A 8 -8.93 5.51 -10.31
N GLY A 9 -10.05 4.84 -10.01
CA GLY A 9 -10.08 3.75 -9.03
C GLY A 9 -9.24 2.55 -9.47
N ARG A 10 -9.27 2.19 -10.75
CA ARG A 10 -8.51 1.05 -11.29
C ARG A 10 -7.01 1.30 -11.30
N GLU A 11 -6.56 2.49 -11.69
CA GLU A 11 -5.14 2.84 -11.69
C GLU A 11 -4.57 2.90 -10.28
N ILE A 12 -5.30 3.50 -9.32
CA ILE A 12 -4.90 3.51 -7.90
C ILE A 12 -4.82 2.08 -7.36
N PHE A 13 -5.78 1.22 -7.69
CA PHE A 13 -5.79 -0.17 -7.25
C PHE A 13 -4.59 -0.95 -7.79
N ILE A 14 -4.31 -0.87 -9.09
CA ILE A 14 -3.17 -1.56 -9.71
C ILE A 14 -1.84 -1.03 -9.14
N HIS A 15 -1.71 0.28 -8.94
CA HIS A 15 -0.53 0.87 -8.30
C HIS A 15 -0.37 0.36 -6.86
N ALA A 16 -1.44 0.32 -6.07
CA ALA A 16 -1.39 -0.18 -4.69
C ALA A 16 -0.99 -1.65 -4.61
N VAL A 17 -1.45 -2.49 -5.57
CA VAL A 17 -1.01 -3.89 -5.67
C VAL A 17 0.48 -3.98 -5.99
N ILE A 18 0.99 -3.21 -6.96
CA ILE A 18 2.42 -3.26 -7.31
C ILE A 18 3.28 -2.72 -6.14
N GLU A 19 2.84 -1.63 -5.52
CA GLU A 19 3.52 -1.01 -4.38
C GLU A 19 3.49 -1.93 -3.15
N SER A 20 2.46 -2.76 -2.96
CA SER A 20 2.39 -3.72 -1.85
C SER A 20 3.45 -4.81 -1.94
N PHE A 21 3.80 -5.25 -3.16
CA PHE A 21 4.95 -6.15 -3.36
C PHE A 21 6.28 -5.43 -3.17
N GLY A 22 6.39 -4.16 -3.57
CA GLY A 22 7.60 -3.35 -3.34
C GLY A 22 7.87 -3.04 -1.86
N LYS A 23 6.81 -2.96 -1.04
CA LYS A 23 6.90 -2.73 0.41
C LYS A 23 7.29 -3.97 1.23
N LEU A 24 7.48 -5.13 0.61
CA LEU A 24 8.05 -6.33 1.23
C LEU A 24 9.56 -6.22 1.51
N ASP A 25 10.18 -5.06 1.26
CA ASP A 25 11.59 -4.87 1.62
C ASP A 25 11.71 -4.83 3.15
N PRO A 26 12.42 -5.78 3.79
CA PRO A 26 12.47 -5.91 5.25
C PRO A 26 13.00 -4.66 5.96
N ARG A 27 13.73 -3.79 5.26
CA ARG A 27 14.20 -2.49 5.77
C ARG A 27 13.06 -1.51 6.05
N HIS A 28 11.97 -1.56 5.28
CA HIS A 28 10.78 -0.75 5.52
C HIS A 28 9.94 -1.31 6.67
N MET A 29 9.88 -2.64 6.79
CA MET A 29 9.09 -3.33 7.81
C MET A 29 9.65 -3.18 9.24
N LEU A 30 10.93 -2.85 9.41
CA LEU A 30 11.50 -2.55 10.75
C LEU A 30 10.81 -1.40 11.49
N ARG A 31 10.14 -0.48 10.78
CA ARG A 31 9.33 0.58 11.40
C ARG A 31 7.94 0.10 11.82
N ASN A 32 7.47 -1.02 11.29
CA ASN A 32 6.19 -1.65 11.60
C ASN A 32 6.44 -3.04 12.24
N PRO A 33 6.69 -3.09 13.57
CA PRO A 33 7.13 -4.31 14.24
C PRO A 33 6.13 -5.47 14.12
N VAL A 34 4.82 -5.18 14.06
CA VAL A 34 3.78 -6.21 13.91
C VAL A 34 3.87 -6.88 12.53
N MET A 35 4.04 -6.09 11.48
CA MET A 35 4.22 -6.58 10.12
C MET A 35 5.51 -7.41 9.99
N PHE A 36 6.62 -6.92 10.54
CA PHE A 36 7.92 -7.60 10.49
C PHE A 36 7.89 -9.00 11.12
N VAL A 37 7.28 -9.15 12.31
CA VAL A 37 7.15 -10.45 12.99
C VAL A 37 6.32 -11.42 12.14
N THR A 38 5.25 -10.92 11.51
CA THR A 38 4.36 -11.74 10.68
C THR A 38 5.07 -12.24 9.42
N GLU A 39 5.82 -11.39 8.73
CA GLU A 39 6.64 -11.80 7.57
C GLU A 39 7.73 -12.79 7.96
N THR A 40 8.42 -12.55 9.07
CA THR A 40 9.43 -13.48 9.58
C THR A 40 8.81 -14.85 9.88
N GLY A 41 7.62 -14.87 10.50
CA GLY A 41 6.85 -16.10 10.71
C GLY A 41 6.45 -16.78 9.39
N ALA A 42 6.03 -16.02 8.38
CA ALA A 42 5.71 -16.54 7.05
C ALA A 42 6.92 -17.21 6.39
N VAL A 43 8.11 -16.57 6.47
CA VAL A 43 9.37 -17.10 5.94
C VAL A 43 9.76 -18.39 6.65
N ILE A 44 9.76 -18.40 7.99
CA ILE A 44 10.07 -19.60 8.78
C ILE A 44 9.11 -20.74 8.46
N THR A 45 7.81 -20.46 8.39
CA THR A 45 6.78 -21.47 8.06
C THR A 45 6.96 -22.01 6.64
N THR A 46 7.38 -21.16 5.69
CA THR A 46 7.68 -21.57 4.31
C THR A 46 8.90 -22.50 4.26
N VAL A 47 9.96 -22.19 5.02
CA VAL A 47 11.15 -23.06 5.15
C VAL A 47 10.78 -24.39 5.80
N ALA A 48 9.94 -24.37 6.84
CA ALA A 48 9.43 -25.58 7.47
C ALA A 48 8.63 -26.43 6.47
N ALA A 49 7.75 -25.82 5.69
CA ALA A 49 7.01 -26.51 4.62
C ALA A 49 7.94 -27.14 3.58
N ALA A 50 9.05 -26.50 3.23
CA ALA A 50 10.00 -27.02 2.25
C ALA A 50 10.87 -28.19 2.76
N THR A 51 10.99 -28.35 4.09
CA THR A 51 11.89 -29.33 4.73
C THR A 51 11.15 -30.52 5.34
N LEU A 52 9.83 -30.44 5.49
CA LEU A 52 9.00 -31.52 6.04
C LEU A 52 8.86 -32.69 5.03
N PRO A 53 8.94 -33.95 5.51
CA PRO A 53 8.59 -35.13 4.71
C PRO A 53 7.14 -35.03 4.21
N GLN A 54 6.87 -35.55 3.00
CA GLN A 54 5.52 -35.56 2.43
C GLN A 54 4.57 -36.38 3.31
N GLY A 55 3.60 -35.71 3.93
CA GLY A 55 2.62 -36.29 4.85
C GLY A 55 1.49 -35.30 5.19
N GLU A 56 0.56 -35.70 6.05
CA GLU A 56 -0.64 -34.90 6.41
C GLU A 56 -0.28 -33.52 7.01
N SER A 57 0.85 -33.45 7.73
CA SER A 57 1.40 -32.22 8.30
C SER A 57 1.90 -31.22 7.26
N LEU A 58 2.32 -31.67 6.07
CA LEU A 58 2.80 -30.79 5.00
C LEU A 58 1.66 -29.93 4.43
N SER A 59 0.49 -30.53 4.21
CA SER A 59 -0.69 -29.84 3.69
C SER A 59 -1.11 -28.68 4.59
N LEU A 60 -1.20 -28.94 5.91
CA LEU A 60 -1.50 -27.91 6.91
C LEU A 60 -0.42 -26.83 6.96
N THR A 61 0.86 -27.20 6.92
CA THR A 61 1.98 -26.23 6.98
C THR A 61 1.97 -25.31 5.75
N VAL A 62 1.75 -25.86 4.55
CA VAL A 62 1.61 -25.07 3.32
C VAL A 62 0.39 -24.16 3.40
N GLN A 63 -0.75 -24.67 3.89
CA GLN A 63 -1.97 -23.87 4.04
C GLN A 63 -1.75 -22.68 5.00
N VAL A 64 -1.08 -22.90 6.13
CA VAL A 64 -0.71 -21.83 7.08
C VAL A 64 0.27 -20.84 6.43
N ALA A 65 1.30 -21.32 5.72
CA ALA A 65 2.24 -20.45 5.01
C ALA A 65 1.53 -19.55 4.00
N VAL A 66 0.61 -20.10 3.21
CA VAL A 66 -0.20 -19.34 2.23
C VAL A 66 -1.03 -18.27 2.93
N TRP A 67 -1.68 -18.60 4.05
CA TRP A 67 -2.45 -17.62 4.81
C TRP A 67 -1.58 -16.51 5.41
N LEU A 68 -0.39 -16.84 5.94
CA LEU A 68 0.56 -15.84 6.45
C LEU A 68 1.03 -14.90 5.34
N TRP A 69 1.35 -15.42 4.15
CA TRP A 69 1.70 -14.57 3.02
C TRP A 69 0.54 -13.70 2.55
N PHE A 70 -0.67 -14.25 2.53
CA PHE A 70 -1.87 -13.50 2.17
C PHE A 70 -2.11 -12.32 3.12
N THR A 71 -1.96 -12.51 4.44
CA THR A 71 -2.18 -11.42 5.40
C THR A 71 -1.11 -10.34 5.31
N VAL A 72 0.16 -10.71 5.10
CA VAL A 72 1.25 -9.74 4.89
C VAL A 72 1.00 -8.91 3.63
N LEU A 73 0.66 -9.56 2.52
CA LEU A 73 0.34 -8.87 1.26
C LEU A 73 -0.89 -7.96 1.41
N PHE A 74 -1.92 -8.43 2.09
CA PHE A 74 -3.13 -7.65 2.33
C PHE A 74 -2.85 -6.41 3.19
N ALA A 75 -2.04 -6.53 4.23
CA ALA A 75 -1.64 -5.42 5.06
C ALA A 75 -0.81 -4.38 4.27
N ASN A 76 0.18 -4.83 3.48
CA ASN A 76 0.94 -3.96 2.58
C ASN A 76 0.04 -3.25 1.55
N PHE A 77 -0.97 -3.95 1.03
CA PHE A 77 -1.95 -3.39 0.11
C PHE A 77 -2.83 -2.33 0.79
N ALA A 78 -3.32 -2.59 2.00
CA ALA A 78 -4.12 -1.64 2.76
C ALA A 78 -3.34 -0.35 3.05
N GLU A 79 -2.05 -0.48 3.39
CA GLU A 79 -1.14 0.64 3.61
C GLU A 79 -0.92 1.45 2.33
N ALA A 80 -0.62 0.78 1.21
CA ALA A 80 -0.45 1.44 -0.09
C ALA A 80 -1.74 2.12 -0.57
N LEU A 81 -2.90 1.51 -0.33
CA LEU A 81 -4.20 2.09 -0.67
C LEU A 81 -4.51 3.34 0.17
N ALA A 82 -4.18 3.32 1.47
CA ALA A 82 -4.33 4.46 2.36
C ALA A 82 -3.46 5.65 1.92
N GLU A 83 -2.19 5.38 1.59
CA GLU A 83 -1.28 6.41 1.07
C GLU A 83 -1.68 6.91 -0.32
N GLY A 84 -2.14 6.02 -1.20
CA GLY A 84 -2.54 6.36 -2.57
C GLY A 84 -3.68 7.37 -2.63
N ARG A 85 -4.66 7.25 -1.72
CA ARG A 85 -5.76 8.23 -1.57
C ARG A 85 -5.25 9.58 -1.07
N GLY A 86 -4.34 9.58 -0.09
CA GLY A 86 -3.72 10.81 0.44
C GLY A 86 -2.86 11.55 -0.59
N LYS A 87 -2.01 10.82 -1.33
CA LYS A 87 -1.19 11.36 -2.44
C LYS A 87 -2.08 11.93 -3.56
N ALA A 88 -3.15 11.23 -3.93
CA ALA A 88 -4.09 11.69 -4.95
C ALA A 88 -4.83 12.99 -4.56
N GLN A 89 -5.32 13.09 -3.31
CA GLN A 89 -5.95 14.32 -2.81
C GLN A 89 -4.98 15.49 -2.71
N ALA A 90 -3.76 15.26 -2.21
CA ALA A 90 -2.74 16.30 -2.12
C ALA A 90 -2.33 16.83 -3.52
N ASN A 91 -2.21 15.94 -4.50
CA ASN A 91 -1.92 16.34 -5.88
C ASN A 91 -3.07 17.10 -6.53
N ALA A 92 -4.33 16.74 -6.25
CA ALA A 92 -5.49 17.51 -6.71
C ALA A 92 -5.51 18.93 -6.11
N LEU A 93 -5.20 19.07 -4.82
CA LEU A 93 -5.13 20.38 -4.15
C LEU A 93 -3.97 21.23 -4.66
N ARG A 94 -2.78 20.64 -4.87
CA ARG A 94 -1.63 21.33 -5.48
C ARG A 94 -1.96 21.86 -6.88
N ARG A 95 -2.60 21.04 -7.72
CA ARG A 95 -3.05 21.46 -9.05
C ARG A 95 -4.10 22.56 -8.96
N SER A 96 -5.05 22.47 -8.02
CA SER A 96 -6.06 23.51 -7.82
C SER A 96 -5.42 24.84 -7.41
N ARG A 97 -4.48 24.85 -6.44
CA ARG A 97 -3.74 26.05 -6.03
C ARG A 97 -2.97 26.70 -7.18
N ALA A 98 -2.38 25.91 -8.08
CA ALA A 98 -1.65 26.43 -9.24
C ALA A 98 -2.56 27.14 -10.26
N THR A 99 -3.86 26.82 -10.28
CA THR A 99 -4.84 27.40 -11.23
C THR A 99 -5.61 28.58 -10.63
N ILE A 100 -5.48 28.85 -9.32
CA ILE A 100 -6.19 29.98 -8.69
C ILE A 100 -5.47 31.29 -9.06
N MET A 101 -6.13 32.10 -9.89
CA MET A 101 -5.80 33.50 -10.12
C MET A 101 -6.19 34.32 -8.88
N ALA A 102 -5.22 34.88 -8.17
CA ALA A 102 -5.47 35.79 -7.07
C ALA A 102 -5.54 37.23 -7.58
N HIS A 103 -6.58 37.97 -7.16
CA HIS A 103 -6.68 39.40 -7.44
C HIS A 103 -5.95 40.17 -6.33
N LEU A 104 -4.83 40.82 -6.67
CA LEU A 104 -4.08 41.65 -5.75
C LEU A 104 -4.83 42.98 -5.57
N LEU A 105 -5.39 43.22 -4.40
CA LEU A 105 -5.92 44.53 -4.05
C LEU A 105 -4.73 45.43 -3.69
N VAL A 106 -4.40 46.36 -4.58
CA VAL A 106 -3.48 47.45 -4.27
C VAL A 106 -4.27 48.41 -3.38
N GLN A 107 -3.96 48.41 -2.08
CA GLN A 107 -4.43 49.47 -1.20
C GLN A 107 -3.62 50.71 -1.57
N ASP A 108 -4.17 51.54 -2.44
CA ASP A 108 -3.65 52.87 -2.70
C ASP A 108 -3.74 53.66 -1.38
N GLY A 109 -2.60 53.68 -0.67
CA GLY A 109 -2.38 54.50 0.51
C GLY A 109 -2.43 55.97 0.10
N LEU A 110 -3.64 56.53 0.11
CA LEU A 110 -3.82 57.96 0.29
C LEU A 110 -3.63 58.27 1.77
N PHE A 111 -2.71 59.21 2.01
CA PHE A 111 -2.49 59.96 3.24
C PHE A 111 -3.81 60.43 3.88
#